data_AF-A0A933X3S9-F1
#
_entry.id   AF-A0A933X3S9-F1
#
_cell.length_a   1.000
_cell.length_b   1.000
_cell.length_c   1.000
_cell.angle_alpha   90.00
_cell.angle_beta   90.00
_cell.angle_gamma   90.00
#
_symmetry.space_group_name_H-M   'P 1'
#
loop_
_entity.id
_entity.type
_entity.pdbx_description
1 polymer ?
#
loop_
_entity_poly.entity_id
_entity_poly.type
_entity_poly.pdbx_seq_one_letter_code
_entity_poly.pdbx_strand_id
1 'polypeptide(L)'
;MEKKCPGQSKQTWKPDDIFTANCRNCGTEIEFWKDDIARTCPKCRQRVNNPKINLGCVEWCKYAKECIGEEEYNRIKAKLNAEKAK
;
A
#
# COMPACT_ATOMS: atom_id res chain seq x y z
N MET A 1 10.64 -20.76 -10.50
CA MET A 1 10.94 -19.35 -10.15
C MET A 1 9.76 -18.77 -9.38
N GLU A 2 9.88 -18.71 -8.07
CA GLU A 2 8.94 -18.03 -7.17
C GLU A 2 8.93 -16.54 -7.55
N LYS A 3 7.82 -16.05 -8.12
CA LYS A 3 7.64 -14.63 -8.44
C LYS A 3 7.42 -13.85 -7.14
N LYS A 4 8.46 -13.70 -6.32
CA LYS A 4 8.45 -12.81 -5.15
C LYS A 4 8.30 -11.40 -5.66
N CYS A 5 7.31 -10.68 -5.16
CA CYS A 5 7.12 -9.27 -5.51
C CYS A 5 8.44 -8.54 -5.21
N PRO A 6 9.05 -7.80 -6.17
CA PRO A 6 10.32 -7.13 -5.96
C PRO A 6 10.30 -6.17 -4.75
N GLY A 7 9.11 -5.69 -4.34
CA GLY A 7 8.92 -4.92 -3.10
C GLY A 7 8.84 -5.75 -1.81
N GLN A 8 8.55 -7.05 -1.88
CA GLN A 8 8.40 -7.95 -0.71
C GLN A 8 9.70 -8.65 -0.27
N SER A 9 10.82 -8.43 -0.94
CA SER A 9 12.09 -9.04 -0.55
C SER A 9 12.57 -8.44 0.78
N LYS A 10 12.23 -9.11 1.88
CA LYS A 10 12.62 -8.76 3.26
C LYS A 10 14.14 -8.67 3.49
N GLN A 11 14.92 -9.18 2.54
CA GLN A 11 16.39 -9.22 2.59
C GLN A 11 17.04 -7.83 2.46
N THR A 12 16.33 -6.82 1.95
CA THR A 12 16.82 -5.43 1.83
C THR A 12 16.13 -4.45 2.77
N TRP A 13 15.32 -4.93 3.72
CA TRP A 13 14.55 -4.05 4.61
C TRP A 13 15.44 -3.49 5.71
N LYS A 14 15.50 -2.17 5.81
CA LYS A 14 16.13 -1.43 6.90
C LYS A 14 15.06 -1.05 7.94
N PRO A 15 15.43 -0.77 9.19
CA PRO A 15 14.49 -0.24 10.19
C PRO A 15 13.79 1.07 9.73
N ASP A 16 14.37 1.80 8.78
CA ASP A 16 13.81 3.00 8.16
C ASP A 16 12.62 2.72 7.19
N ASP A 17 12.40 1.45 6.81
CA ASP A 17 11.29 1.03 5.94
C ASP A 17 9.93 0.92 6.69
N ILE A 18 9.91 1.19 7.99
CA ILE A 18 8.71 1.31 8.82
C ILE A 18 8.41 2.78 8.99
N PHE A 19 7.15 3.18 8.81
CA PHE A 19 6.73 4.55 9.04
C PHE A 19 5.42 4.57 9.83
N THR A 20 5.24 5.61 10.64
CA THR A 20 3.99 5.86 11.36
C THR A 20 3.04 6.67 10.49
N ALA A 21 1.77 6.31 10.49
CA ALA A 21 0.69 7.10 9.92
C ALA A 21 -0.47 7.21 10.90
N ASN A 22 -1.07 8.39 10.96
CA ASN A 22 -2.15 8.66 11.90
C ASN A 22 -3.45 8.08 11.35
N CYS A 23 -4.20 7.40 12.22
CA CYS A 23 -5.54 6.94 11.91
C CYS A 23 -6.45 8.12 11.58
N ARG A 24 -7.03 8.15 10.37
CA ARG A 24 -7.97 9.21 9.96
C ARG A 24 -9.24 9.30 10.83
N ASN A 25 -9.56 8.24 11.57
CA ASN A 25 -10.77 8.17 12.40
C ASN A 25 -10.52 8.61 13.85
N CYS A 26 -9.37 8.26 14.44
CA CYS A 26 -9.12 8.48 15.88
C CYS A 26 -7.77 9.14 16.20
N GLY A 27 -6.98 9.49 15.19
CA GLY A 27 -5.69 10.17 15.34
C GLY A 27 -4.55 9.33 15.93
N THR A 28 -4.80 8.06 16.25
CA THR A 28 -3.75 7.18 16.81
C THR A 28 -2.68 6.86 15.77
N GLU A 29 -1.42 6.90 16.17
CA GLU A 29 -0.30 6.48 15.34
C GLU A 29 -0.36 4.97 15.09
N ILE A 30 -0.30 4.59 13.83
CA ILE A 30 -0.27 3.21 13.38
C ILE A 30 1.05 3.02 12.63
N GLU A 31 1.82 2.02 13.05
CA GLU A 31 3.04 1.63 12.35
C GLU A 31 2.67 0.79 11.12
N PHE A 32 3.09 1.29 9.96
CA PHE A 32 2.94 0.64 8.67
C PHE A 32 4.29 0.22 8.13
N TRP A 33 4.31 -0.98 7.55
CA TRP A 33 5.43 -1.45 6.76
C TRP A 33 5.23 -0.99 5.31
N LYS A 34 6.32 -0.81 4.55
CA LYS A 34 6.24 -0.41 3.14
C LYS A 34 5.39 -1.30 2.24
N ASP A 35 5.20 -2.56 2.63
CA ASP A 35 4.42 -3.56 1.89
C ASP A 35 3.01 -3.74 2.47
N ASP A 36 2.77 -3.20 3.66
CA ASP A 36 1.48 -3.34 4.32
C ASP A 36 0.47 -2.44 3.59
N ILE A 37 -0.50 -3.04 2.92
CA ILE A 37 -1.50 -2.32 2.12
C ILE A 37 -2.49 -1.59 3.03
N ALA A 38 -2.89 -2.25 4.12
CA ALA A 38 -3.84 -1.71 5.07
C ALA A 38 -3.71 -2.41 6.42
N ARG A 39 -3.71 -1.62 7.50
CA ARG A 39 -3.70 -2.09 8.88
C ARG A 39 -4.99 -1.73 9.59
N THR A 40 -5.38 -2.61 10.49
CA THR A 40 -6.46 -2.30 11.44
C THR A 40 -5.90 -1.45 12.56
N CYS A 41 -6.52 -0.30 12.80
CA CYS A 41 -6.14 0.58 13.90
C CYS A 41 -6.31 -0.15 15.25
N PRO A 42 -5.28 -0.18 16.12
CA PRO A 42 -5.38 -0.87 17.42
C PRO A 42 -6.39 -0.21 18.36
N LYS A 43 -6.67 1.09 18.20
CA LYS A 43 -7.60 1.84 19.06
C LYS A 43 -9.05 1.76 18.59
N CYS A 44 -9.33 2.15 17.35
CA CYS A 44 -10.70 2.25 16.83
C CYS A 44 -11.14 1.06 15.97
N ARG A 45 -10.24 0.10 15.70
CA ARG A 45 -10.46 -1.07 14.83
C ARG A 45 -10.88 -0.74 13.40
N GLN A 46 -10.75 0.51 12.97
CA GLN A 46 -10.97 0.90 11.57
C GLN A 46 -9.82 0.42 10.69
N ARG A 47 -10.14 -0.03 9.48
CA ARG A 47 -9.15 -0.36 8.45
C ARG A 47 -8.56 0.93 7.88
N VAL A 48 -7.26 1.14 8.09
CA VAL A 48 -6.50 2.30 7.62
C VAL A 48 -5.58 1.84 6.50
N ASN A 49 -5.71 2.46 5.33
CA ASN A 49 -4.86 2.21 4.17
C ASN A 49 -3.51 2.90 4.36
N ASN A 50 -2.45 2.23 3.93
CA ASN A 50 -1.10 2.78 3.95
C ASN A 50 -1.00 3.94 2.93
N PRO A 51 -0.68 5.17 3.36
CA PRO A 51 -0.57 6.31 2.44
C PRO A 51 0.74 6.34 1.63
N LYS A 52 1.79 5.63 2.07
CA LYS A 52 3.10 5.53 1.41
C LYS A 52 3.25 4.26 0.57
N ILE A 53 2.21 3.43 0.45
CA ILE A 53 2.27 2.21 -0.36
C ILE A 53 2.61 2.62 -1.80
N ASN A 54 3.72 2.11 -2.32
CA ASN A 54 4.14 2.42 -3.68
C ASN A 54 3.31 1.58 -4.65
N LEU A 55 2.30 2.21 -5.22
CA LEU A 55 1.34 1.58 -6.13
C LEU A 55 1.87 1.50 -7.56
N GLY A 56 3.16 1.73 -7.80
CA GLY A 56 3.78 1.52 -9.11
C GLY A 56 3.65 0.07 -9.60
N CYS A 57 3.42 -0.89 -8.69
CA CYS A 57 3.09 -2.26 -9.06
C CYS A 57 1.71 -2.40 -9.71
N VAL A 58 0.76 -1.49 -9.49
CA VAL A 58 -0.60 -1.53 -10.06
C VAL A 58 -0.58 -1.48 -11.59
N GLU A 59 0.46 -0.87 -12.16
CA GLU A 59 0.65 -0.74 -13.60
C GLU A 59 0.91 -2.08 -14.30
N TRP A 60 1.73 -2.95 -13.70
CA TRP A 60 2.23 -4.16 -14.35
C TRP A 60 1.91 -5.46 -13.59
N CYS A 61 1.47 -5.38 -12.33
CA CYS A 61 1.19 -6.54 -11.50
C CYS A 61 -0.24 -7.05 -11.71
N LYS A 62 -0.35 -8.29 -12.20
CA LYS A 62 -1.64 -8.98 -12.39
C LYS A 62 -2.43 -9.24 -11.11
N TYR A 63 -1.77 -9.25 -9.95
CA TYR A 63 -2.41 -9.50 -8.64
C TYR A 63 -2.78 -8.21 -7.90
N ALA A 64 -2.44 -7.04 -8.44
CA ALA A 64 -2.68 -5.76 -7.77
C ALA A 64 -4.16 -5.59 -7.38
N LYS A 65 -5.10 -5.98 -8.25
CA LYS A 65 -6.55 -5.89 -8.00
C LYS A 65 -6.99 -6.63 -6.73
N GLU A 66 -6.48 -7.84 -6.49
CA GLU A 66 -6.77 -8.61 -5.27
C GLU A 66 -6.03 -8.05 -4.05
N CYS A 67 -4.81 -7.54 -4.23
CA CYS A 67 -3.99 -7.01 -3.15
C CYS A 67 -4.57 -5.73 -2.53
N ILE A 68 -4.94 -4.75 -3.36
CA ILE A 68 -5.40 -3.42 -2.89
C ILE A 68 -6.93 -3.27 -2.90
N GLY A 69 -7.64 -4.24 -3.48
CA GLY A 69 -9.08 -4.19 -3.65
C GLY A 69 -9.49 -3.47 -4.94
N GLU A 70 -10.65 -3.87 -5.48
CA GLU A 70 -11.14 -3.40 -6.78
C GLU A 70 -11.37 -1.88 -6.83
N GLU A 71 -11.96 -1.30 -5.78
CA GLU A 71 -12.27 0.13 -5.75
C GLU A 71 -10.99 0.98 -5.81
N GLU A 72 -9.99 0.65 -5.00
CA GLU A 72 -8.73 1.38 -4.96
C GLU A 72 -7.91 1.13 -6.24
N TYR A 73 -7.93 -0.10 -6.78
CA TYR A 73 -7.27 -0.45 -8.05
C TYR A 73 -7.75 0.43 -9.20
N ASN A 74 -9.07 0.61 -9.32
CA ASN A 74 -9.65 1.44 -10.37
C ASN A 74 -9.28 2.92 -10.19
N ARG A 75 -9.29 3.44 -8.95
CA ARG A 75 -8.89 4.83 -8.66
C ARG A 75 -7.43 5.09 -9.04
N ILE A 76 -6.53 4.17 -8.71
CA ILE A 76 -5.10 4.32 -8.99
C ILE A 76 -4.81 4.17 -10.48
N LYS A 77 -5.43 3.18 -11.14
CA LYS A 77 -5.24 2.98 -12.58
C LYS A 77 -5.76 4.16 -13.39
N ALA A 78 -6.85 4.79 -12.97
CA ALA A 78 -7.34 6.03 -13.57
C ALA A 78 -6.33 7.18 -13.43
N LYS A 79 -5.68 7.34 -12.26
CA LYS A 79 -4.62 8.34 -12.05
C LYS A 79 -3.38 8.06 -12.91
N LEU A 80 -2.89 6.82 -12.92
CA LEU A 80 -1.75 6.41 -13.75
C LEU A 80 -2.00 6.66 -15.25
N ASN A 81 -3.22 6.38 -15.73
CA ASN A 81 -3.59 6.67 -17.11
C ASN A 81 -3.62 8.17 -17.41
N ALA A 82 -4.09 9.00 -16.48
CA ALA A 82 -4.11 10.45 -16.63
C ALA A 82 -2.71 11.07 -16.63
N GLU A 83 -1.79 10.53 -15.82
CA GLU A 83 -0.38 10.94 -15.79
C GLU A 83 0.37 10.53 -17.07
N LYS A 84 0.03 9.38 -17.66
CA LYS A 84 0.61 8.92 -18.95
C LYS A 84 0.09 9.65 -20.18
N ALA A 85 -1.06 10.32 -20.06
CA ALA A 85 -1.67 11.09 -21.15
C ALA A 85 -1.17 12.54 -21.24
N LYS A 86 -0.35 12.96 -20.27
CA LYS A 86 0.42 14.21 -20.31
C LYS A 86 1.79 13.97 -20.93
#